data_AF-A0A2W6EM77-F1
#
_entry.id   AF-A0A2W6EM77-F1
#
_cell.length_a   1.000
_cell.length_b   1.000
_cell.length_c   1.000
_cell.angle_alpha   90.00
_cell.angle_beta   90.00
_cell.angle_gamma   90.00
#
_symmetry.space_group_name_H-M   'P 1'
#
loop_
_entity.id
_entity.type
_entity.pdbx_description
1 polymer ?
#
loop_
_entity_poly.entity_id
_entity_poly.type
_entity_poly.pdbx_seq_one_letter_code
_entity_poly.pdbx_strand_id
1 'polypeptide(L)'
;MVPPLPPADSATSADLAAAAARWWDQQNVADLEQAFSQAWASNPGGDETVKAHLLVLAGLGLADYHGPALRDPARVVGDESIARREHHVLARLGLVRAMFAEAGMAALMLYRGYSLTVPWDPGRHRSLLSATADRAVAESHFSAATPEGLLQRATIPVERVFMTWLETPQLSQPYRESEVVLLAAEARSALF
;
A
#
# COMPACT_ATOMS: atom_id res chain seq x y z
N MET A 1 -0.24 -21.99 9.79
CA MET A 1 -1.03 -20.87 10.32
C MET A 1 -0.18 -19.62 10.17
N VAL A 2 -0.68 -18.56 9.53
CA VAL A 2 0.09 -17.31 9.38
C VAL A 2 0.08 -16.57 10.72
N PRO A 3 1.22 -16.21 11.31
CA PRO A 3 1.25 -15.49 12.57
C PRO A 3 0.63 -14.09 12.42
N PRO A 4 -0.04 -13.56 13.47
CA PRO A 4 -0.56 -12.20 13.43
C PRO A 4 0.59 -11.20 13.42
N LEU A 5 0.37 -10.06 12.75
CA LEU A 5 1.31 -8.93 12.78
C LEU A 5 1.18 -8.14 14.09
N PRO A 6 2.25 -7.48 14.54
CA PRO A 6 2.20 -6.70 15.76
C PRO A 6 1.28 -5.47 15.59
N PRO A 7 0.63 -5.00 16.68
CA PRO A 7 -0.27 -3.86 16.59
C PRO A 7 0.50 -2.58 16.24
N ALA A 8 -0.19 -1.61 15.64
CA ALA A 8 0.42 -0.35 15.19
C ALA A 8 1.17 0.40 16.30
N ASP A 9 0.65 0.38 17.53
CA ASP A 9 1.23 1.10 18.67
C ASP A 9 2.28 0.30 19.46
N SER A 10 2.77 -0.83 18.91
CA SER A 10 3.78 -1.65 19.58
C SER A 10 5.18 -1.02 19.51
N ALA A 11 6.03 -1.34 20.49
CA ALA A 11 7.45 -0.99 20.43
C ALA A 11 8.12 -1.53 19.16
N THR A 12 7.74 -2.74 18.73
CA THR A 12 8.22 -3.34 17.49
C THR A 12 7.89 -2.48 16.26
N SER A 13 6.67 -1.96 16.17
CA SER A 13 6.26 -1.07 15.07
C SER A 13 7.04 0.24 15.09
N ALA A 14 7.27 0.84 16.27
CA ALA A 14 8.08 2.04 16.40
C ALA A 14 9.54 1.81 15.99
N ASP A 15 10.14 0.69 16.39
CA ASP A 15 11.51 0.34 16.02
C ASP A 15 11.65 0.08 14.52
N LEU A 16 10.66 -0.58 13.90
CA LEU A 16 10.62 -0.81 12.45
C LEU A 16 10.49 0.49 11.68
N ALA A 17 9.60 1.40 12.09
CA ALA A 17 9.48 2.72 11.48
C ALA A 17 10.79 3.52 11.58
N ALA A 18 11.48 3.49 12.72
CA ALA A 18 12.77 4.15 12.89
C ALA A 18 13.87 3.51 12.02
N ALA A 19 13.86 2.20 11.86
CA ALA A 19 14.78 1.49 10.96
C ALA A 19 14.52 1.82 9.50
N ALA A 20 13.25 1.88 9.09
CA ALA A 20 12.83 2.27 7.76
C ALA A 20 13.26 3.70 7.43
N ALA A 21 13.07 4.66 8.35
CA ALA A 21 13.53 6.04 8.16
C ALA A 21 15.03 6.10 7.81
N ARG A 22 15.88 5.39 8.56
CA ARG A 22 17.32 5.31 8.26
C ARG A 22 17.60 4.64 6.91
N TRP A 23 16.83 3.63 6.55
CA TRP A 23 16.95 2.99 5.24
C TRP A 23 16.63 3.97 4.11
N TRP A 24 15.58 4.77 4.22
CA TRP A 24 15.23 5.76 3.20
C TRP A 24 16.29 6.85 3.03
N ASP A 25 16.91 7.28 4.13
CA ASP A 25 18.04 8.21 4.10
C ASP A 25 19.23 7.61 3.36
N GLN A 26 19.57 6.34 3.64
CA GLN A 26 20.67 5.63 2.98
C GLN A 26 20.43 5.42 1.48
N GLN A 27 19.18 5.20 1.09
CA GLN A 27 18.77 5.09 -0.32
C GLN A 27 18.58 6.46 -0.98
N ASN A 28 18.74 7.57 -0.26
CA ASN A 28 18.53 8.93 -0.76
C ASN A 28 17.13 9.14 -1.40
N VAL A 29 16.10 8.59 -0.75
CA VAL A 29 14.68 8.67 -1.18
C VAL A 29 13.72 9.00 -0.03
N ALA A 30 14.23 9.48 1.11
CA ALA A 30 13.40 9.82 2.27
C ALA A 30 12.34 10.89 1.97
N ASP A 31 12.67 11.86 1.12
CA ASP A 31 11.76 12.90 0.63
C ASP A 31 10.60 12.30 -0.19
N LEU A 32 10.91 11.39 -1.13
CA LEU A 32 9.91 10.71 -1.94
C LEU A 32 9.02 9.81 -1.10
N GLU A 33 9.60 9.09 -0.14
CA GLU A 33 8.86 8.23 0.78
C GLU A 33 7.88 9.04 1.63
N GLN A 34 8.33 10.15 2.21
CA GLN A 34 7.47 11.02 3.00
C GLN A 34 6.34 11.59 2.13
N ALA A 35 6.65 12.10 0.94
CA ALA A 35 5.65 12.67 0.04
C ALA A 35 4.62 11.62 -0.40
N PHE A 36 5.08 10.43 -0.81
CA PHE A 36 4.22 9.34 -1.26
C PHE A 36 3.31 8.82 -0.14
N SER A 37 3.87 8.48 1.02
CA SER A 37 3.10 7.92 2.14
C SER A 37 2.04 8.89 2.67
N GLN A 38 2.37 10.18 2.75
CA GLN A 38 1.41 11.23 3.14
C GLN A 38 0.29 11.40 2.10
N ALA A 39 0.65 11.45 0.81
CA ALA A 39 -0.33 11.56 -0.27
C ALA A 39 -1.24 10.32 -0.34
N TRP A 40 -0.68 9.12 -0.14
CA TRP A 40 -1.42 7.87 -0.08
C TRP A 40 -2.42 7.85 1.07
N ALA A 41 -1.97 8.17 2.29
CA ALA A 41 -2.82 8.14 3.48
C ALA A 41 -3.94 9.18 3.45
N SER A 42 -3.74 10.30 2.73
CA SER A 42 -4.71 11.40 2.69
C SER A 42 -5.69 11.32 1.53
N ASN A 43 -5.21 11.13 0.29
CA ASN A 43 -6.05 11.10 -0.91
C ASN A 43 -5.37 10.31 -2.05
N PRO A 44 -5.39 8.96 -2.00
CA PRO A 44 -4.64 8.13 -2.92
C PRO A 44 -5.15 8.21 -4.37
N GLY A 45 -6.41 8.64 -4.59
CA GLY A 45 -7.00 8.76 -5.93
C GLY A 45 -6.79 10.12 -6.59
N GLY A 46 -6.52 11.17 -5.82
CA GLY A 46 -6.48 12.55 -6.31
C GLY A 46 -5.09 13.12 -6.50
N ASP A 47 -4.09 12.62 -5.77
CA ASP A 47 -2.77 13.25 -5.67
C ASP A 47 -1.86 12.93 -6.87
N GLU A 48 -1.17 13.95 -7.41
CA GLU A 48 -0.25 13.81 -8.54
C GLU A 48 1.02 13.03 -8.16
N THR A 49 1.45 13.08 -6.89
CA THR A 49 2.58 12.29 -6.37
C THR A 49 2.26 10.80 -6.43
N VAL A 50 1.04 10.42 -6.05
CA VAL A 50 0.61 9.02 -6.13
C VAL A 50 0.55 8.60 -7.60
N LYS A 51 -0.10 9.38 -8.47
CA LYS A 51 -0.16 9.08 -9.92
C LYS A 51 1.21 8.90 -10.55
N ALA A 52 2.18 9.76 -10.21
CA ALA A 52 3.54 9.66 -10.72
C ALA A 52 4.22 8.34 -10.31
N HIS A 53 4.01 7.88 -9.06
CA HIS A 53 4.47 6.55 -8.63
C HIS A 53 3.71 5.42 -9.31
N LEU A 54 2.40 5.55 -9.55
CA LEU A 54 1.62 4.53 -10.25
C LEU A 54 2.07 4.36 -11.72
N LEU A 55 2.42 5.46 -12.39
CA LEU A 55 3.02 5.41 -13.73
C LEU A 55 4.36 4.67 -13.72
N VAL A 56 5.18 4.89 -12.70
CA VAL A 56 6.46 4.18 -12.51
C VAL A 56 6.23 2.70 -12.26
N LEU A 57 5.27 2.33 -11.40
CA LEU A 57 4.88 0.93 -11.18
C LEU A 57 4.45 0.26 -12.49
N ALA A 58 3.69 0.96 -13.34
CA ALA A 58 3.32 0.48 -14.66
C ALA A 58 4.51 0.35 -15.61
N GLY A 59 5.41 1.33 -15.62
CA GLY A 59 6.65 1.29 -16.41
C GLY A 59 7.56 0.12 -16.04
N LEU A 60 7.58 -0.26 -14.77
CA LEU A 60 8.30 -1.43 -14.26
C LEU A 60 7.55 -2.76 -14.46
N GLY A 61 6.33 -2.74 -15.00
CA GLY A 61 5.48 -3.93 -15.16
C GLY A 61 4.98 -4.53 -13.84
N LEU A 62 4.94 -3.74 -12.77
CA LEU A 62 4.53 -4.19 -11.44
C LEU A 62 3.02 -4.07 -11.18
N ALA A 63 2.36 -3.13 -11.85
CA ALA A 63 0.91 -2.95 -11.80
C ALA A 63 0.40 -2.10 -12.97
N ASP A 64 -0.81 -2.37 -13.47
CA ASP A 64 -1.41 -1.56 -14.53
C ASP A 64 -1.81 -0.16 -14.02
N TYR A 65 -1.71 0.87 -14.86
CA TYR A 65 -2.23 2.21 -14.57
C TYR A 65 -3.35 2.59 -15.53
N HIS A 66 -4.54 2.82 -14.97
CA HIS A 66 -5.74 3.25 -15.68
C HIS A 66 -6.26 4.57 -15.10
N GLY A 67 -5.44 5.62 -15.18
CA GLY A 67 -5.78 6.95 -14.70
C GLY A 67 -5.53 8.03 -15.74
N PRO A 68 -5.91 9.28 -15.44
CA PRO A 68 -5.57 10.41 -16.29
C PRO A 68 -4.04 10.60 -16.36
N ALA A 69 -3.58 11.23 -17.43
CA ALA A 69 -2.19 11.68 -17.51
C ALA A 69 -1.86 12.65 -16.36
N LEU A 70 -0.58 12.72 -16.00
CA LEU A 70 -0.08 13.74 -15.08
C LEU A 70 -0.40 15.13 -15.62
N ARG A 71 -0.86 16.02 -14.75
CA ARG A 71 -1.21 17.40 -15.10
C ARG A 71 0.01 18.28 -15.23
N ASP A 72 1.02 18.02 -14.40
CA ASP A 72 2.25 18.80 -14.34
C ASP A 72 3.47 17.92 -14.68
N PRO A 73 4.05 18.06 -15.88
CA PRO A 73 5.24 17.33 -16.28
C PRO A 73 6.48 17.64 -15.43
N ALA A 74 6.50 18.74 -14.67
CA ALA A 74 7.61 19.04 -13.77
C ALA A 74 7.70 18.02 -12.62
N ARG A 75 6.63 17.27 -12.34
CA ARG A 75 6.55 16.23 -11.29
C ARG A 75 7.31 14.94 -11.59
N VAL A 76 7.98 14.88 -12.75
CA VAL A 76 8.75 13.72 -13.21
C VAL A 76 10.17 14.10 -13.66
N VAL A 77 10.69 15.25 -13.21
CA VAL A 77 12.07 15.70 -13.48
C VAL A 77 12.80 16.08 -12.19
N GLY A 78 14.13 16.20 -12.26
CA GLY A 78 14.98 16.59 -11.13
C GLY A 78 14.82 15.66 -9.92
N ASP A 79 14.56 16.25 -8.76
CA ASP A 79 14.34 15.52 -7.51
C ASP A 79 13.07 14.66 -7.55
N GLU A 80 12.12 14.93 -8.43
CA GLU A 80 10.92 14.09 -8.60
C GLU A 80 11.00 13.18 -9.83
N SER A 81 12.21 12.97 -10.37
CA SER A 81 12.40 12.21 -11.61
C SER A 81 11.87 10.77 -11.57
N ILE A 82 11.48 10.27 -12.75
CA ILE A 82 11.08 8.87 -12.95
C ILE A 82 12.14 7.92 -12.38
N ALA A 83 13.42 8.15 -12.66
CA ALA A 83 14.52 7.30 -12.17
C ALA A 83 14.61 7.29 -10.63
N ARG A 84 14.43 8.43 -9.94
CA ARG A 84 14.41 8.45 -8.47
C ARG A 84 13.18 7.70 -7.92
N ARG A 85 12.02 7.83 -8.56
CA ARG A 85 10.80 7.10 -8.18
C ARG A 85 10.93 5.59 -8.42
N GLU A 86 11.57 5.17 -9.51
CA GLU A 86 11.90 3.77 -9.76
C GLU A 86 12.80 3.23 -8.65
N HIS A 87 13.83 3.99 -8.27
CA HIS A 87 14.70 3.64 -7.17
C HIS A 87 13.94 3.53 -5.85
N HIS A 88 13.06 4.49 -5.55
CA HIS A 88 12.17 4.45 -4.37
C HIS A 88 11.27 3.21 -4.35
N VAL A 89 10.60 2.90 -5.46
CA VAL A 89 9.74 1.70 -5.59
C VAL A 89 10.53 0.42 -5.30
N LEU A 90 11.72 0.28 -5.89
CA LEU A 90 12.57 -0.89 -5.68
C LEU A 90 13.11 -0.97 -4.25
N ALA A 91 13.56 0.15 -3.68
CA ALA A 91 14.01 0.24 -2.30
C ALA A 91 12.90 -0.15 -1.31
N ARG A 92 11.66 0.26 -1.60
CA ARG A 92 10.47 -0.06 -0.81
C ARG A 92 10.10 -1.53 -0.87
N LEU A 93 10.05 -2.12 -2.06
CA LEU A 93 9.85 -3.56 -2.22
C LEU A 93 10.98 -4.37 -1.53
N GLY A 94 12.22 -3.90 -1.63
CA GLY A 94 13.37 -4.49 -0.96
C GLY A 94 13.21 -4.51 0.56
N LEU A 95 12.86 -3.36 1.15
CA LEU A 95 12.66 -3.26 2.60
C LEU A 95 11.56 -4.20 3.09
N VAL A 96 10.36 -4.14 2.48
CA VAL A 96 9.21 -4.94 2.90
C VAL A 96 9.53 -6.44 2.83
N ARG A 97 10.15 -6.88 1.73
CA ARG A 97 10.54 -8.28 1.56
C ARG A 97 11.59 -8.71 2.58
N ALA A 98 12.61 -7.88 2.83
CA ALA A 98 13.61 -8.17 3.84
C ALA A 98 13.00 -8.26 5.24
N MET A 99 12.14 -7.32 5.61
CA MET A 99 11.45 -7.29 6.91
C MET A 99 10.67 -8.59 7.16
N PHE A 100 9.88 -9.04 6.19
CA PHE A 100 9.10 -10.27 6.34
C PHE A 100 9.94 -11.55 6.22
N ALA A 101 11.00 -11.53 5.41
CA ALA A 101 11.96 -12.65 5.35
C ALA A 101 12.65 -12.88 6.70
N GLU A 102 13.10 -11.81 7.37
CA GLU A 102 13.68 -11.88 8.71
C GLU A 102 12.67 -12.39 9.75
N ALA A 103 11.38 -12.08 9.57
CA ALA A 103 10.30 -12.61 10.40
C ALA A 103 9.90 -14.07 10.06
N GLY A 104 10.50 -14.68 9.03
CA GLY A 104 10.13 -16.02 8.56
C GLY A 104 8.73 -16.10 7.94
N MET A 105 8.22 -14.99 7.41
CA MET A 105 6.87 -14.87 6.87
C MET A 105 6.90 -14.75 5.34
N ALA A 106 6.29 -15.71 4.65
CA ALA A 106 6.15 -15.68 3.18
C ALA A 106 4.81 -15.09 2.71
N ALA A 107 3.83 -14.95 3.59
CA ALA A 107 2.50 -14.46 3.27
C ALA A 107 1.80 -13.82 4.47
N LEU A 108 0.83 -12.95 4.20
CA LEU A 108 -0.02 -12.26 5.17
C LEU A 108 -1.47 -12.68 5.02
N MET A 109 -2.21 -12.78 6.12
CA MET A 109 -3.67 -12.88 6.09
C MET A 109 -4.26 -11.48 6.10
N LEU A 110 -4.96 -11.09 5.05
CA LEU A 110 -5.50 -9.74 4.89
C LEU A 110 -7.01 -9.75 4.64
N TYR A 111 -7.63 -8.64 4.99
CA TYR A 111 -9.07 -8.39 4.92
C TYR A 111 -9.36 -7.09 4.19
N ARG A 112 -10.48 -7.05 3.47
CA ARG A 112 -11.04 -5.84 2.86
C ARG A 112 -12.55 -5.84 3.04
N GLY A 113 -13.08 -4.77 3.62
CA GLY A 113 -14.52 -4.59 3.78
C GLY A 113 -15.06 -3.57 2.77
N TYR A 114 -16.23 -3.83 2.23
CA TYR A 114 -16.95 -2.92 1.34
C TYR A 114 -18.39 -2.78 1.77
N SER A 115 -18.90 -1.57 1.65
CA SER A 115 -20.32 -1.26 1.59
C SER A 115 -20.74 -1.19 0.13
N LEU A 116 -21.73 -1.97 -0.27
CA LEU A 116 -22.17 -2.05 -1.67
C LEU A 116 -23.49 -1.30 -1.85
N THR A 117 -23.47 -0.30 -2.73
CA THR A 117 -24.68 0.36 -3.26
C THR A 117 -25.01 -0.09 -4.68
N VAL A 118 -24.06 -0.78 -5.32
CA VAL A 118 -24.15 -1.34 -6.66
C VAL A 118 -23.54 -2.74 -6.65
N PRO A 119 -23.88 -3.61 -7.62
CA PRO A 119 -23.26 -4.93 -7.74
C PRO A 119 -21.73 -4.84 -7.71
N TRP A 120 -21.11 -5.76 -6.98
CA TRP A 120 -19.66 -5.85 -6.90
C TRP A 120 -19.05 -6.06 -8.29
N ASP A 121 -18.12 -5.18 -8.67
CA ASP A 121 -17.33 -5.30 -9.90
C ASP A 121 -15.90 -5.73 -9.55
N PRO A 122 -15.58 -7.03 -9.65
CA PRO A 122 -14.23 -7.52 -9.42
C PRO A 122 -13.23 -7.07 -10.50
N GLY A 123 -13.71 -6.53 -11.63
CA GLY A 123 -12.91 -6.06 -12.76
C GLY A 123 -12.44 -4.61 -12.66
N ARG A 124 -12.76 -3.91 -11.56
CA ARG A 124 -12.30 -2.52 -11.38
C ARG A 124 -10.79 -2.46 -11.23
N HIS A 125 -10.10 -2.14 -12.32
CA HIS A 125 -8.65 -2.00 -12.37
C HIS A 125 -8.15 -0.96 -11.36
N ARG A 126 -7.11 -1.32 -10.62
CA ARG A 126 -6.37 -0.46 -9.70
C ARG A 126 -4.91 -0.85 -9.76
N SER A 127 -4.00 0.10 -9.63
CA SER A 127 -2.57 -0.19 -9.55
C SER A 127 -2.18 -0.70 -8.16
N LEU A 128 -2.77 -0.08 -7.13
CA LEU A 128 -2.57 -0.40 -5.73
C LEU A 128 -3.91 -0.66 -5.03
N LEU A 129 -3.89 -1.55 -4.05
CA LEU A 129 -5.04 -1.91 -3.24
C LEU A 129 -4.73 -1.69 -1.77
N SER A 130 -5.69 -1.13 -1.04
CA SER A 130 -5.64 -1.03 0.42
C SER A 130 -6.38 -2.21 1.04
N ALA A 131 -5.75 -2.85 2.02
CA ALA A 131 -6.26 -3.93 2.84
C ALA A 131 -5.80 -3.77 4.29
N THR A 132 -6.31 -4.58 5.20
CA THR A 132 -5.89 -4.57 6.60
C THR A 132 -5.60 -5.97 7.11
N ALA A 133 -4.67 -6.10 8.05
CA ALA A 133 -4.47 -7.36 8.78
C ALA A 133 -5.49 -7.57 9.90
N ASP A 134 -6.28 -6.54 10.24
CA ASP A 134 -7.30 -6.58 11.29
C ASP A 134 -8.69 -6.72 10.67
N ARG A 135 -9.35 -7.85 10.98
CA ARG A 135 -10.72 -8.11 10.53
C ARG A 135 -11.71 -7.06 11.03
N ALA A 136 -11.57 -6.60 12.27
CA ALA A 136 -12.49 -5.63 12.86
C ALA A 136 -12.40 -4.28 12.13
N VAL A 137 -11.19 -3.89 11.71
CA VAL A 137 -10.99 -2.71 10.87
C VAL A 137 -11.72 -2.88 9.53
N ALA A 138 -11.56 -4.02 8.87
CA ALA A 138 -12.26 -4.28 7.61
C ALA A 138 -13.79 -4.19 7.77
N GLU A 139 -14.34 -4.78 8.83
CA GLU A 139 -15.78 -4.75 9.12
C GLU A 139 -16.27 -3.35 9.49
N SER A 140 -15.41 -2.45 9.98
CA SER A 140 -15.78 -1.06 10.29
C SER A 140 -16.16 -0.23 9.06
N HIS A 141 -15.75 -0.66 7.85
CA HIS A 141 -16.18 -0.05 6.59
C HIS A 141 -17.61 -0.41 6.18
N PHE A 142 -18.31 -1.27 6.94
CA PHE A 142 -19.72 -1.54 6.72
C PHE A 142 -20.57 -0.37 7.22
N SER A 143 -21.38 0.17 6.32
CA SER A 143 -22.30 1.25 6.61
C SER A 143 -23.69 0.68 6.89
N ALA A 144 -24.31 1.13 7.98
CA ALA A 144 -25.72 0.84 8.24
C ALA A 144 -26.66 1.42 7.16
N ALA A 145 -26.19 2.38 6.36
CA ALA A 145 -26.95 2.97 5.26
C ALA A 145 -26.95 2.11 3.98
N THR A 146 -26.12 1.06 3.91
CA THR A 146 -26.06 0.14 2.77
C THR A 146 -26.50 -1.25 3.22
N PRO A 147 -27.50 -1.87 2.56
CA PRO A 147 -28.04 -3.15 3.00
C PRO A 147 -27.08 -4.33 2.77
N GLU A 148 -26.10 -4.17 1.89
CA GLU A 148 -25.15 -5.22 1.52
C GLU A 148 -23.72 -4.82 1.86
N GLY A 149 -23.02 -5.72 2.55
CA GLY A 149 -21.59 -5.63 2.85
C GLY A 149 -20.83 -6.84 2.32
N LEU A 150 -19.60 -6.63 1.88
CA LEU A 150 -18.71 -7.70 1.42
C LEU A 150 -17.43 -7.68 2.26
N LEU A 151 -17.12 -8.81 2.90
CA LEU A 151 -15.81 -9.05 3.50
C LEU A 151 -15.00 -9.97 2.60
N GLN A 152 -13.91 -9.47 2.04
CA GLN A 152 -12.91 -10.29 1.37
C GLN A 152 -11.82 -10.68 2.36
N ARG A 153 -11.40 -11.94 2.31
CA ARG A 153 -10.30 -12.48 3.11
C ARG A 153 -9.39 -13.28 2.19
N ALA A 154 -8.09 -13.00 2.23
CA ALA A 154 -7.12 -13.74 1.44
C ALA A 154 -5.78 -13.89 2.17
N THR A 155 -5.07 -14.97 1.85
CA THR A 155 -3.64 -15.10 2.16
C THR A 155 -2.87 -14.54 0.97
N ILE A 156 -2.14 -13.45 1.20
CA ILE A 156 -1.44 -12.69 0.17
C ILE A 156 0.06 -12.93 0.29
N PRO A 157 0.76 -13.34 -0.78
CA PRO A 157 2.21 -13.49 -0.78
C PRO A 157 2.89 -12.14 -0.51
N VAL A 158 3.97 -12.15 0.27
CA VAL A 158 4.73 -10.93 0.65
C VAL A 158 5.25 -10.18 -0.57
N GLU A 159 5.50 -10.88 -1.68
CA GLU A 159 5.95 -10.29 -2.95
C GLU A 159 4.98 -9.26 -3.52
N ARG A 160 3.69 -9.33 -3.12
CA ARG A 160 2.64 -8.37 -3.49
C ARG A 160 2.50 -7.21 -2.51
N VAL A 161 3.15 -7.26 -1.35
CA VAL A 161 3.07 -6.20 -0.35
C VAL A 161 4.00 -5.07 -0.76
N PHE A 162 3.45 -3.86 -0.90
CA PHE A 162 4.20 -2.67 -1.28
C PHE A 162 4.54 -1.80 -0.07
N MET A 163 3.62 -1.70 0.88
CA MET A 163 3.77 -0.86 2.08
C MET A 163 2.88 -1.38 3.20
N THR A 164 3.31 -1.24 4.45
CA THR A 164 2.52 -1.59 5.62
C THR A 164 2.59 -0.50 6.68
N TRP A 165 1.66 -0.55 7.63
CA TRP A 165 1.67 0.33 8.79
C TRP A 165 2.88 0.14 9.73
N LEU A 166 3.62 -0.98 9.61
CA LEU A 166 4.76 -1.29 10.47
C LEU A 166 5.94 -0.37 10.19
N GLU A 167 6.25 -0.15 8.92
CA GLU A 167 7.37 0.69 8.50
C GLU A 167 6.94 2.11 8.08
N THR A 168 5.63 2.33 7.89
CA THR A 168 5.07 3.61 7.45
C THR A 168 4.03 4.14 8.46
N PRO A 169 4.44 5.01 9.41
CA PRO A 169 3.56 5.57 10.42
C PRO A 169 2.33 6.31 9.86
N GLN A 170 2.43 6.89 8.66
CA GLN A 170 1.33 7.61 8.01
C GLN A 170 0.09 6.74 7.80
N LEU A 171 0.26 5.41 7.68
CA LEU A 171 -0.83 4.43 7.53
C LEU A 171 -1.50 4.02 8.84
N SER A 172 -0.97 4.44 9.99
CA SER A 172 -1.55 4.15 11.30
C SER A 172 -1.99 5.40 12.07
N GLN A 173 -1.39 6.56 11.77
CA GLN A 173 -1.65 7.82 12.47
C GLN A 173 -3.12 8.28 12.50
N PRO A 174 -3.91 8.20 11.42
CA PRO A 174 -5.27 8.73 11.47
C PRO A 174 -6.29 7.78 12.13
N TYR A 175 -6.16 6.45 11.97
CA TYR A 175 -7.24 5.51 12.34
C TYR A 175 -6.78 4.14 12.89
N ARG A 176 -5.48 3.92 13.16
CA ARG A 176 -4.92 2.62 13.63
C ARG A 176 -5.30 1.41 12.75
N GLU A 177 -5.53 1.64 11.46
CA GLU A 177 -6.19 0.68 10.57
C GLU A 177 -5.36 -0.57 10.26
N SER A 178 -4.10 -0.62 10.67
CA SER A 178 -3.18 -1.69 10.28
C SER A 178 -3.22 -1.91 8.77
N GLU A 179 -3.16 -0.79 8.03
CA GLU A 179 -3.30 -0.76 6.58
C GLU A 179 -2.06 -1.37 5.91
N VAL A 180 -2.34 -2.21 4.92
CA VAL A 180 -1.38 -2.85 4.02
C VAL A 180 -1.75 -2.47 2.60
N VAL A 181 -0.79 -1.86 1.91
CA VAL A 181 -0.89 -1.52 0.50
C VAL A 181 -0.29 -2.63 -0.34
N LEU A 182 -1.06 -3.12 -1.29
CA LEU A 182 -0.72 -4.23 -2.18
C LEU A 182 -0.54 -3.74 -3.61
N LEU A 183 0.43 -4.32 -4.31
CA LEU A 183 0.41 -4.37 -5.77
C LEU A 183 -0.84 -5.14 -6.21
N ALA A 184 -1.66 -4.53 -7.05
CA ALA A 184 -2.80 -5.22 -7.62
C ALA A 184 -2.33 -6.40 -8.49
N ALA A 185 -3.01 -7.54 -8.38
CA ALA A 185 -2.72 -8.67 -9.24
C ALA A 185 -3.19 -8.36 -10.67
N GLU A 186 -2.59 -9.04 -11.65
CA GLU A 186 -3.19 -9.14 -12.98
C GLU A 186 -4.65 -9.60 -12.86
N ALA A 187 -5.50 -9.13 -13.79
CA ALA A 187 -6.96 -9.25 -13.77
C ALA A 187 -7.55 -10.66 -13.54
N ARG A 188 -6.73 -11.71 -13.53
CA ARG A 188 -7.13 -13.10 -13.25
C ARG A 188 -7.32 -13.42 -11.77
N SER A 189 -6.79 -12.62 -10.84
CA SER A 189 -7.08 -12.74 -9.39
C SER A 189 -8.08 -11.66 -8.98
N ALA A 190 -9.32 -11.80 -9.44
CA ALA A 190 -10.34 -10.74 -9.35
C ALA A 190 -10.89 -10.47 -7.93
N LEU A 191 -10.25 -11.02 -6.89
CA LEU A 191 -10.69 -10.90 -5.49
C LEU A 191 -9.68 -10.17 -4.60
N PHE A 192 -8.42 -10.08 -5.00
CA PHE A 192 -7.34 -9.34 -4.35
C PHE A 192 -6.20 -9.12 -5.33
#